data_AF-X0ULP6-F1
#
_entry.id   AF-X0ULP6-F1
#
_cell.length_a   1.000
_cell.length_b   1.000
_cell.length_c   1.000
_cell.angle_alpha   90.00
_cell.angle_beta   90.00
_cell.angle_gamma   90.00
#
_symmetry.space_group_name_H-M   'P 1'
#
loop_
_entity.id
_entity.type
_entity.pdbx_description
1 polymer ?
#
loop_
_entity_poly.entity_id
_entity_poly.type
_entity_poly.pdbx_seq_one_letter_code
_entity_poly.pdbx_strand_id
1 'polypeptide(L)'
;HKTEVGGVVLSCCSSDEVKQAFNRIRERLEGLGKADEMQGVTVQPMISEGIEVIVGLTQDPSFGPLIMFGMGGIYAEFLKDITFRIHPLTDVDVQEMVRSVKAHQLFAGWRGSKPSDVKALEDLLLRVSAMVEDLPQIEEMDLNPVKAQEQGKGYVVVDARILLS
;
A
#
# COMPACT_ATOMS: atom_id res chain seq x y z
N HIS A 1 16.17 3.10 1.40
CA HIS A 1 14.74 3.19 1.73
C HIS A 1 14.50 4.13 2.92
N LYS A 2 13.35 4.82 3.04
CA LYS A 2 13.08 5.80 4.13
C LYS A 2 13.27 5.21 5.53
N THR A 3 12.86 3.96 5.73
CA THR A 3 13.01 3.25 7.01
C THR A 3 14.48 2.99 7.36
N GLU A 4 15.32 2.65 6.38
CA GLU A 4 16.74 2.32 6.59
C GLU A 4 17.55 3.54 7.07
N VAL A 5 17.23 4.71 6.53
CA VAL A 5 17.81 5.99 6.97
C VAL A 5 17.16 6.52 8.25
N GLY A 6 16.19 5.78 8.81
CA GLY A 6 15.46 6.16 10.02
C GLY A 6 14.51 7.34 9.85
N GLY A 7 14.04 7.58 8.63
CA GLY A 7 13.08 8.63 8.29
C GLY A 7 11.62 8.31 8.66
N VAL A 8 11.37 7.22 9.39
CA VAL A 8 10.04 6.82 9.85
C VAL A 8 10.09 6.58 11.35
N VAL A 9 9.20 7.24 12.08
CA VAL A 9 8.97 7.02 13.52
C VAL A 9 7.49 6.70 13.70
N LEU A 10 7.22 5.58 14.37
CA LEU A 10 5.86 5.07 14.59
C LEU A 10 5.43 5.28 16.05
N SER A 11 4.13 5.15 16.30
CA SER A 11 3.53 5.16 17.64
C SER A 11 3.76 6.44 18.45
N CYS A 12 3.80 7.61 17.79
CA CYS A 12 3.79 8.90 18.46
C CYS A 12 2.41 9.16 19.06
N CYS A 13 2.32 9.15 20.39
CA CYS A 13 1.07 9.25 21.15
C CYS A 13 0.76 10.69 21.61
N SER A 14 1.66 11.64 21.36
CA SER A 14 1.53 13.04 21.79
C SER A 14 2.17 14.02 20.82
N SER A 15 1.76 15.29 20.88
CA SER A 15 2.34 16.36 20.06
C SER A 15 3.83 16.57 20.35
N ASP A 16 4.27 16.35 21.59
CA ASP A 16 5.68 16.45 21.95
C ASP A 16 6.50 15.27 21.43
N GLU A 17 5.95 14.05 21.42
CA GLU A 17 6.58 12.90 20.76
C GLU A 17 6.74 13.11 19.26
N VAL A 18 5.76 13.75 18.59
CA VAL A 18 5.89 14.11 17.16
C VAL A 18 7.03 15.10 16.93
N LYS A 19 7.18 16.13 17.78
CA LYS A 19 8.32 17.08 17.67
C LYS A 19 9.66 16.40 17.90
N GLN A 20 9.73 15.49 18.88
CA GLN A 20 10.94 14.70 19.14
C GLN A 20 11.28 13.79 17.95
N ALA A 21 10.28 13.14 17.36
CA ALA A 21 10.45 12.32 16.16
C ALA A 21 10.99 13.14 14.98
N PHE A 22 10.45 14.35 14.76
CA PHE A 22 10.95 15.26 13.73
C PHE A 22 12.43 15.58 13.90
N ASN A 23 12.82 16.02 15.11
CA ASN A 23 14.22 16.36 15.40
C ASN A 23 15.14 15.15 15.23
N ARG A 24 14.71 13.97 15.69
CA ARG A 24 15.47 12.72 15.54
C ARG A 24 15.70 12.34 14.07
N ILE A 25 14.69 12.50 13.22
CA ILE A 25 14.84 12.26 11.78
C ILE A 25 15.85 13.24 11.19
N ARG A 26 15.71 14.53 11.50
CA ARG A 26 16.62 15.58 11.00
C ARG A 26 18.08 15.32 11.41
N GLU A 27 18.33 15.10 12.70
CA GLU A 27 19.68 14.81 13.23
C GLU A 27 20.31 13.57 12.57
N ARG A 28 19.50 12.54 12.29
CA ARG A 28 19.98 11.33 11.62
C ARG A 28 20.36 11.59 10.16
N LEU A 29 19.58 12.39 9.44
CA LEU A 29 19.89 12.78 8.06
C LEU A 29 21.10 13.71 8.00
N GLU A 30 21.24 14.63 8.95
CA GLU A 30 22.45 15.46 9.11
C GLU A 30 23.69 14.60 9.30
N GLY A 31 23.65 13.60 10.20
CA GLY A 31 24.75 12.67 10.43
C GLY A 31 25.12 11.81 9.21
N LEU A 32 24.22 11.67 8.24
CA LEU A 32 24.43 10.98 6.96
C LEU A 32 24.83 11.93 5.81
N GLY A 33 24.94 13.24 6.06
CA GLY A 33 25.20 14.24 5.02
C GLY A 33 24.03 14.45 4.05
N LYS A 34 22.81 14.15 4.49
CA LYS A 34 21.57 14.14 3.69
C LYS A 34 20.53 15.14 4.21
N ALA A 35 20.94 16.13 5.01
CA ALA A 35 20.04 17.11 5.62
C ALA A 35 19.17 17.83 4.57
N ASP A 36 19.77 18.20 3.43
CA ASP A 36 19.10 18.93 2.35
C ASP A 36 18.07 18.07 1.58
N GLU A 37 18.06 16.75 1.76
CA GLU A 37 17.04 15.85 1.19
C GLU A 37 15.70 15.93 1.96
N MET A 38 15.69 16.48 3.18
CA MET A 38 14.49 16.56 4.02
C MET A 38 13.75 17.88 3.81
N GLN A 39 12.69 17.86 3.00
CA GLN A 39 11.81 19.03 2.84
C GLN A 39 10.85 19.24 4.01
N GLY A 40 10.53 18.16 4.75
CA GLY A 40 9.58 18.16 5.85
C GLY A 40 9.22 16.74 6.28
N VAL A 41 8.13 16.60 7.04
CA VAL A 41 7.55 15.30 7.40
C VAL A 41 6.04 15.31 7.20
N THR A 42 5.49 14.14 6.88
CA THR A 42 4.04 13.91 6.91
C THR A 42 3.68 13.25 8.23
N VAL A 43 2.73 13.82 8.97
CA VAL A 43 2.16 13.21 10.18
C VAL A 43 0.87 12.50 9.81
N GLN A 44 0.77 11.22 10.13
CA GLN A 44 -0.37 10.37 9.76
C GLN A 44 -0.90 9.61 10.98
N PRO A 45 -2.20 9.28 11.02
CA PRO A 45 -2.74 8.34 12.01
C PRO A 45 -2.01 6.99 11.95
N MET A 46 -1.74 6.40 13.11
CA MET A 46 -1.16 5.06 13.19
C MET A 46 -2.25 4.00 12.92
N ILE A 47 -2.07 3.19 11.89
CA ILE A 47 -2.98 2.08 11.55
C ILE A 47 -2.36 0.75 11.94
N SER A 48 -2.75 0.23 13.10
CA SER A 48 -2.26 -1.05 13.63
C SER A 48 -3.06 -2.27 13.16
N GLU A 49 -4.34 -2.09 12.83
CA GLU A 49 -5.26 -3.17 12.49
C GLU A 49 -5.49 -3.31 10.99
N GLY A 50 -6.00 -4.48 10.59
CA GLY A 50 -6.32 -4.82 9.22
C GLY A 50 -5.29 -5.74 8.57
N ILE A 51 -5.73 -6.40 7.51
CA ILE A 51 -4.88 -7.29 6.71
C ILE A 51 -4.11 -6.45 5.70
N GLU A 52 -2.80 -6.62 5.66
CA GLU A 52 -1.94 -5.94 4.70
C GLU A 52 -2.04 -6.61 3.33
N VAL A 53 -2.28 -5.80 2.30
CA VAL A 53 -2.29 -6.16 0.89
C VAL A 53 -1.44 -5.16 0.11
N ILE A 54 -1.09 -5.51 -1.11
CA ILE A 54 -0.35 -4.66 -2.05
C ILE A 54 -1.19 -4.52 -3.31
N VAL A 55 -1.27 -3.29 -3.81
CA VAL A 55 -1.86 -2.99 -5.11
C VAL A 55 -0.83 -2.24 -5.94
N GLY A 56 -0.54 -2.73 -7.13
CA GLY A 56 0.43 -2.13 -8.02
C GLY A 56 -0.13 -1.88 -9.41
N LEU A 57 0.49 -0.94 -10.12
CA LEU A 57 0.30 -0.69 -11.54
C LEU A 57 1.69 -0.55 -12.18
N THR A 58 1.90 -1.20 -13.31
CA THR A 58 3.12 -1.08 -14.11
C THR A 58 2.80 -1.18 -15.59
N GLN A 59 3.70 -0.70 -16.45
CA GLN A 59 3.56 -0.82 -17.90
C GLN A 59 4.37 -2.03 -18.39
N ASP A 60 3.68 -3.04 -18.92
CA ASP A 60 4.32 -4.14 -19.62
C ASP A 60 4.56 -3.78 -21.09
N PRO A 61 5.76 -4.01 -21.65
CA PRO A 61 6.06 -3.67 -23.04
C PRO A 61 5.19 -4.38 -24.10
N SER A 62 4.60 -5.52 -23.75
CA SER A 62 3.80 -6.35 -24.66
C SER A 62 2.31 -6.21 -24.43
N PHE A 63 1.89 -6.08 -23.16
CA PHE A 63 0.48 -6.09 -22.76
C PHE A 63 -0.06 -4.72 -22.36
N GLY A 64 0.80 -3.72 -22.19
CA GLY A 64 0.41 -2.40 -21.69
C GLY A 64 0.20 -2.41 -20.18
N PRO A 65 -0.76 -1.63 -19.64
CA PRO A 65 -0.92 -1.46 -18.20
C PRO A 65 -1.36 -2.76 -17.50
N LEU A 66 -0.52 -3.24 -16.58
CA LEU A 66 -0.76 -4.38 -15.71
C LEU A 66 -1.06 -3.93 -14.30
N ILE A 67 -2.15 -4.44 -13.74
CA ILE A 67 -2.55 -4.21 -12.36
C ILE A 67 -2.23 -5.46 -11.54
N MET A 68 -1.52 -5.25 -10.44
CA MET A 68 -1.13 -6.28 -9.49
C MET A 68 -1.99 -6.19 -8.23
N PHE A 69 -2.42 -7.33 -7.72
CA PHE A 69 -2.97 -7.47 -6.38
C PHE A 69 -2.23 -8.57 -5.64
N GLY A 70 -1.98 -8.40 -4.34
CA GLY A 70 -1.32 -9.44 -3.56
C GLY A 70 -1.44 -9.24 -2.05
N MET A 71 -1.08 -10.27 -1.31
CA MET A 71 -0.99 -10.19 0.15
C MET A 71 0.30 -9.46 0.56
N GLY A 72 0.23 -8.54 1.52
CA GLY A 72 1.37 -7.74 1.98
C GLY A 72 2.27 -8.46 2.99
N GLY A 73 3.37 -7.80 3.36
CA GLY A 73 4.35 -8.31 4.32
C GLY A 73 4.99 -9.63 3.87
N ILE A 74 5.11 -10.59 4.79
CA ILE A 74 5.79 -11.88 4.54
C ILE A 74 5.17 -12.67 3.38
N TYR A 75 3.89 -12.48 3.08
CA TYR A 75 3.18 -13.19 2.03
C TYR A 75 3.61 -12.72 0.63
N ALA A 76 3.86 -11.41 0.45
CA ALA A 76 4.45 -10.88 -0.77
C ALA A 76 5.91 -11.30 -0.90
N GLU A 77 6.72 -11.03 0.13
CA GLU A 77 8.18 -11.16 0.06
C GLU A 77 8.65 -12.61 -0.11
N PHE A 78 8.05 -13.55 0.63
CA PHE A 78 8.51 -14.94 0.64
C PHE A 78 7.62 -15.88 -0.17
N LEU A 79 6.31 -15.71 -0.12
CA LEU A 79 5.36 -16.64 -0.76
C LEU A 79 4.96 -16.25 -2.18
N LYS A 80 5.35 -15.03 -2.61
CA LYS A 80 4.99 -14.42 -3.88
C LYS A 80 3.49 -14.56 -4.16
N ASP A 81 2.69 -14.27 -3.13
CA ASP A 81 1.25 -14.45 -3.18
C ASP A 81 0.55 -13.25 -3.84
N ILE A 82 0.75 -13.17 -5.16
CA ILE A 82 0.35 -12.06 -6.01
C ILE A 82 -0.34 -12.57 -7.28
N THR A 83 -1.14 -11.71 -7.90
CA THR A 83 -1.85 -11.96 -9.16
C THR A 83 -1.84 -10.70 -10.02
N PHE A 84 -1.95 -10.88 -11.33
CA PHE A 84 -1.94 -9.80 -12.31
C PHE A 84 -3.18 -9.88 -13.21
N ARG A 85 -3.65 -8.72 -13.65
CA ARG A 85 -4.63 -8.57 -14.72
C ARG A 85 -4.26 -7.38 -15.60
N ILE A 86 -4.62 -7.47 -16.87
CA ILE A 86 -4.44 -6.39 -17.84
C ILE A 86 -5.61 -5.43 -17.68
N HIS A 87 -5.34 -4.14 -17.65
CA HIS A 87 -6.38 -3.12 -17.71
C HIS A 87 -7.12 -3.18 -19.08
N PRO A 88 -8.44 -2.96 -19.15
CA PRO A 88 -9.36 -2.59 -18.07
C PRO A 88 -9.88 -3.79 -17.27
N LEU A 89 -10.10 -3.57 -15.97
CA LEU A 89 -10.67 -4.58 -15.07
C LEU A 89 -12.20 -4.51 -15.03
N THR A 90 -12.84 -5.67 -15.05
CA THR A 90 -14.25 -5.85 -14.74
C THR A 90 -14.47 -6.20 -13.25
N ASP A 91 -15.73 -6.20 -12.81
CA ASP A 91 -16.13 -6.69 -11.49
C ASP A 91 -15.78 -8.17 -11.28
N VAL A 92 -15.85 -8.97 -12.34
CA VAL A 92 -15.43 -10.38 -12.32
C VAL A 92 -13.91 -10.48 -12.11
N ASP A 93 -13.12 -9.66 -12.83
CA ASP A 93 -11.65 -9.68 -12.71
C ASP A 93 -11.20 -9.39 -11.28
N VAL A 94 -11.73 -8.34 -10.66
CA VAL A 94 -11.31 -7.96 -9.30
C VAL A 94 -11.73 -8.99 -8.25
N GLN A 95 -12.91 -9.59 -8.39
CA GLN A 95 -13.36 -10.68 -7.52
C GLN A 95 -12.44 -11.91 -7.65
N GLU A 96 -12.06 -12.27 -8.87
CA GLU A 96 -11.12 -13.36 -9.11
C GLU A 96 -9.73 -13.05 -8.58
N MET A 97 -9.22 -11.83 -8.79
CA MET A 97 -7.91 -11.41 -8.29
C MET A 97 -7.84 -11.59 -6.77
N VAL A 98 -8.82 -11.07 -6.03
CA VAL A 98 -8.84 -11.16 -4.56
C VAL A 98 -9.02 -12.61 -4.07
N ARG A 99 -9.78 -13.45 -4.79
CA ARG A 99 -9.94 -14.87 -4.43
C ARG A 99 -8.73 -15.75 -4.80
N SER A 100 -7.95 -15.33 -5.80
CA SER A 100 -6.86 -16.15 -6.36
C SER A 100 -5.60 -16.19 -5.49
N VAL A 101 -5.42 -15.21 -4.59
CA VAL A 101 -4.30 -15.23 -3.65
C VAL A 101 -4.45 -16.41 -2.67
N LYS A 102 -3.36 -17.13 -2.43
CA LYS A 102 -3.29 -18.34 -1.59
C LYS A 102 -3.81 -18.07 -0.19
N ALA A 103 -3.52 -16.90 0.38
CA ALA A 103 -3.96 -16.52 1.71
C ALA A 103 -5.31 -15.79 1.76
N HIS A 104 -6.14 -15.83 0.70
CA HIS A 104 -7.44 -15.13 0.66
C HIS A 104 -8.36 -15.51 1.83
N GLN A 105 -8.24 -16.71 2.39
CA GLN A 105 -9.03 -17.16 3.54
C GLN A 105 -8.83 -16.28 4.78
N LEU A 106 -7.71 -15.56 4.88
CA LEU A 106 -7.47 -14.62 5.97
C LEU A 106 -8.49 -13.47 5.96
N PHE A 107 -9.00 -13.05 4.79
CA PHE A 107 -10.04 -12.02 4.71
C PHE A 107 -11.36 -12.43 5.35
N ALA A 108 -11.62 -13.72 5.54
CA ALA A 108 -12.81 -14.20 6.25
C ALA A 108 -12.67 -14.07 7.78
N GLY A 109 -11.51 -13.66 8.29
CA GLY A 109 -11.18 -13.59 9.71
C GLY A 109 -10.35 -14.81 10.15
N TRP A 110 -9.41 -14.58 11.07
CA TRP A 110 -8.50 -15.58 11.61
C TRP A 110 -8.30 -15.39 13.10
N ARG A 111 -8.37 -16.49 13.88
CA ARG A 111 -8.16 -16.49 15.34
C ARG A 111 -8.95 -15.40 16.10
N GLY A 112 -10.21 -15.22 15.75
CA GLY A 112 -11.12 -14.27 16.42
C GLY A 112 -11.12 -12.86 15.83
N SER A 113 -10.34 -12.58 14.78
CA SER A 113 -10.49 -11.34 14.02
C SER A 113 -11.80 -11.35 13.22
N LYS A 114 -12.37 -10.16 13.01
CA LYS A 114 -13.53 -10.02 12.13
C LYS A 114 -13.12 -10.18 10.65
N PRO A 115 -14.07 -10.50 9.76
CA PRO A 115 -13.84 -10.44 8.32
C PRO A 115 -13.39 -9.06 7.86
N SER A 116 -12.54 -9.01 6.84
CA SER A 116 -12.10 -7.77 6.18
C SER A 116 -13.12 -7.25 5.18
N ASP A 117 -13.03 -5.96 4.86
CA ASP A 117 -13.85 -5.31 3.85
C ASP A 117 -13.35 -5.60 2.42
N VAL A 118 -13.58 -6.84 1.96
CA VAL A 118 -13.16 -7.31 0.64
C VAL A 118 -13.74 -6.47 -0.49
N LYS A 119 -14.99 -6.04 -0.37
CA LYS A 119 -15.64 -5.20 -1.39
C LYS A 119 -14.94 -3.87 -1.57
N ALA A 120 -14.41 -3.29 -0.50
CA ALA A 120 -13.64 -2.06 -0.59
C ALA A 120 -12.29 -2.26 -1.31
N LEU A 121 -11.67 -3.44 -1.18
CA LEU A 121 -10.47 -3.78 -1.96
C LEU A 121 -10.78 -3.98 -3.44
N GLU A 122 -11.90 -4.62 -3.76
CA GLU A 122 -12.38 -4.77 -5.14
C GLU A 122 -12.65 -3.40 -5.78
N ASP A 123 -13.30 -2.47 -5.05
CA ASP A 123 -13.50 -1.09 -5.47
C ASP A 123 -12.18 -0.33 -5.67
N LEU A 124 -11.19 -0.53 -4.78
CA LEU A 124 -9.85 0.03 -4.97
C LEU A 124 -9.21 -0.42 -6.28
N LEU A 125 -9.27 -1.71 -6.61
CA LEU A 125 -8.70 -2.25 -7.85
C LEU A 125 -9.40 -1.67 -9.09
N LEU A 126 -10.73 -1.53 -9.06
CA LEU A 126 -11.49 -0.89 -10.14
C LEU A 126 -11.09 0.59 -10.29
N ARG A 127 -10.91 1.32 -9.18
CA ARG A 127 -10.45 2.72 -9.22
C ARG A 127 -9.03 2.84 -9.76
N VAL A 128 -8.12 1.96 -9.35
CA VAL A 128 -6.76 1.90 -9.90
C VAL A 128 -6.81 1.64 -11.40
N SER A 129 -7.70 0.74 -11.86
CA SER A 129 -7.93 0.51 -13.28
C SER A 129 -8.44 1.76 -14.00
N ALA A 130 -9.40 2.50 -13.43
CA ALA A 130 -9.90 3.73 -14.03
C ALA A 130 -8.81 4.82 -14.13
N MET A 131 -7.94 4.93 -13.11
CA MET A 131 -6.85 5.93 -13.11
C MET A 131 -5.87 5.75 -14.27
N VAL A 132 -5.72 4.53 -14.81
CA VAL A 132 -4.86 4.28 -15.97
C VAL A 132 -5.29 5.12 -17.18
N GLU A 133 -6.59 5.24 -17.42
CA GLU A 133 -7.14 6.03 -18.53
C GLU A 133 -7.14 7.53 -18.20
N ASP A 134 -7.52 7.88 -16.97
CA ASP A 134 -7.65 9.28 -16.53
C ASP A 134 -6.29 9.99 -16.38
N LEU A 135 -5.23 9.24 -16.05
CA LEU A 135 -3.89 9.75 -15.73
C LEU A 135 -2.81 8.99 -16.52
N PRO A 136 -2.75 9.15 -17.85
CA PRO A 136 -1.83 8.41 -18.71
C PRO A 136 -0.35 8.66 -18.41
N GLN A 137 -0.02 9.72 -17.68
CA GLN A 137 1.34 10.01 -17.22
C GLN A 137 1.85 9.05 -16.12
N ILE A 138 1.00 8.21 -15.53
CA ILE A 138 1.44 7.25 -14.51
C ILE A 138 2.13 6.06 -15.18
N GLU A 139 3.44 5.92 -14.94
CA GLU A 139 4.23 4.78 -15.41
C GLU A 139 4.20 3.60 -14.42
N GLU A 140 4.29 3.90 -13.14
CA GLU A 140 4.30 2.92 -12.05
C GLU A 140 3.51 3.47 -10.87
N MET A 141 2.77 2.62 -10.19
CA MET A 141 2.21 2.91 -8.89
C MET A 141 2.36 1.69 -7.98
N ASP A 142 2.76 1.93 -6.75
CA ASP A 142 2.92 0.94 -5.70
C ASP A 142 2.22 1.42 -4.43
N LEU A 143 1.11 0.77 -4.09
CA LEU A 143 0.35 0.99 -2.86
C LEU A 143 0.72 -0.13 -1.89
N ASN A 144 1.71 0.13 -1.02
CA ASN A 144 2.30 -0.89 -0.17
C ASN A 144 2.78 -0.35 1.19
N PRO A 145 2.06 -0.60 2.31
CA PRO A 145 0.89 -1.47 2.40
C PRO A 145 -0.43 -0.72 2.21
N VAL A 146 -1.42 -1.45 1.71
CA VAL A 146 -2.84 -1.13 1.91
C VAL A 146 -3.37 -2.02 3.02
N LYS A 147 -4.03 -1.44 4.03
CA LYS A 147 -4.64 -2.18 5.15
C LYS A 147 -6.14 -2.33 4.96
N ALA A 148 -6.57 -3.55 4.65
CA ALA A 148 -7.98 -3.94 4.59
C ALA A 148 -8.55 -3.98 6.02
N GLN A 149 -9.44 -3.05 6.33
CA GLN A 149 -10.06 -2.94 7.66
C GLN A 149 -11.18 -3.97 7.82
N GLU A 150 -11.77 -4.05 9.02
CA GLU A 150 -12.96 -4.87 9.25
C GLU A 150 -14.09 -4.49 8.28
N GLN A 151 -14.92 -5.46 7.92
CA GLN A 151 -16.05 -5.26 7.01
C GLN A 151 -16.91 -4.04 7.41
N GLY A 152 -17.14 -3.14 6.45
CA GLY A 152 -17.86 -1.87 6.63
C GLY A 152 -16.96 -0.69 6.99
N LYS A 153 -15.66 -0.89 7.24
CA LYS A 153 -14.68 0.18 7.52
C LYS A 153 -13.75 0.48 6.34
N GLY A 154 -13.85 -0.26 5.23
CA GLY A 154 -13.07 -0.02 4.02
C GLY A 154 -11.60 -0.43 4.11
N TYR A 155 -10.73 0.39 3.53
CA TYR A 155 -9.27 0.19 3.53
C TYR A 155 -8.54 1.50 3.81
N VAL A 156 -7.27 1.40 4.19
CA VAL A 156 -6.37 2.55 4.31
C VAL A 156 -5.10 2.29 3.51
N VAL A 157 -4.75 3.18 2.59
CA VAL A 157 -3.44 3.18 1.93
C VAL A 157 -2.44 3.83 2.89
N VAL A 158 -1.51 3.04 3.42
CA VAL A 158 -0.54 3.50 4.42
C VAL A 158 0.69 4.12 3.76
N ASP A 159 1.03 3.62 2.58
CA ASP A 159 2.11 4.17 1.76
C ASP A 159 1.75 4.07 0.28
N ALA A 160 2.19 5.07 -0.48
CA ALA A 160 1.98 5.13 -1.91
C ALA A 160 3.23 5.73 -2.57
N ARG A 161 3.69 5.09 -3.64
CA ARG A 161 4.71 5.61 -4.54
C ARG A 161 4.13 5.61 -5.95
N ILE A 162 4.29 6.72 -6.65
CA ILE A 162 3.84 6.88 -8.03
C ILE A 162 5.01 7.44 -8.84
N LEU A 163 5.33 6.79 -9.96
CA LEU A 163 6.28 7.28 -10.96
C LEU A 163 5.50 7.87 -12.13
N LEU A 164 5.94 9.04 -12.57
CA LEU A 164 5.38 9.74 -13.72
C LEU A 164 6.41 9.79 -14.85
N SER A 165 5.93 9.75 -16.09
CA SER A 165 6.72 9.95 -17.33
C SER A 165 7.14 11.41 -17.53
#